data_AF-A0A6J8EN15-F1
#
_entry.id   AF-A0A6J8EN15-F1
#
_cell.length_a   1.000
_cell.length_b   1.000
_cell.length_c   1.000
_cell.angle_alpha   90.00
_cell.angle_beta   90.00
_cell.angle_gamma   90.00
#
_symmetry.space_group_name_H-M   'P 1'
#
loop_
_entity.id
_entity.type
_entity.pdbx_description
1 polymer ?
#
loop_
_entity_poly.entity_id
_entity_poly.type
_entity_poly.pdbx_seq_one_letter_code
_entity_poly.pdbx_strand_id
1 'polypeptide(L)'
;MRYSDTVKRFWRTEKQLFQGKFLRFMSGLKHLGQVLSHEINLGHYDTSLSKINFIVPSRAILDTDDSFLKRSCKTPGIMIPLIENIATKQKRINMPFKLSIDLKKLNPGGKFGDVNCFGFENTPTFDQRQARLQKEFQCIKSFQTAVEQNSKPSSFIQDIVKFLGLRQKDLKTLRKKRQYALDKMKQEAGDRWKDSKYAFILSSVQTSLYEIRRTITAIQSTTKSLLQIGACFLWICIPRTIICRPFRATKLQVSNWYGQGNAEKRSEEWFNIRSGAMVTGSTVYSAIELDSLKAEQRHYDEVIRGKPKKIPSDEVQKRMDHGTRNEINAIATLVSVVLPTFYSTMTFQKEGCYIIDNQGEKFCVVSPDGSLRMNARPVIAVEIKCLSPQNLNSEEPYYRVPVRYVLQMMMEMFLLKVATAIWYAGCRKPLQY
;
A
#
# COMPACT_ATOMS: atom_id res chain seq x y z
N MET A 1 -19.78 25.39 18.90
CA MET A 1 -20.12 25.22 17.46
C MET A 1 -20.62 23.79 17.24
N ARG A 2 -21.80 23.59 16.64
CA ARG A 2 -22.35 22.25 16.34
C ARG A 2 -21.99 21.88 14.90
N TYR A 3 -21.22 20.81 14.72
CA TYR A 3 -20.92 20.27 13.38
C TYR A 3 -22.03 19.31 12.94
N SER A 4 -22.39 19.34 11.66
CA SER A 4 -23.28 18.31 11.08
C SER A 4 -22.58 16.95 11.03
N ASP A 5 -23.33 15.86 10.94
CA ASP A 5 -22.76 14.51 10.94
C ASP A 5 -21.93 14.22 9.68
N THR A 6 -22.32 14.78 8.52
CA THR A 6 -21.51 14.73 7.30
C THR A 6 -20.14 15.37 7.50
N VAL A 7 -20.10 16.54 8.15
CA VAL A 7 -18.85 17.24 8.45
C VAL A 7 -18.02 16.43 9.44
N LYS A 8 -18.61 15.91 10.51
CA LYS A 8 -17.89 15.01 11.46
C LYS A 8 -17.30 13.79 10.74
N ARG A 9 -18.05 13.16 9.81
CA ARG A 9 -17.59 11.99 9.06
C ARG A 9 -16.39 12.30 8.16
N PHE A 10 -16.40 13.46 7.50
CA PHE A 10 -15.25 13.97 6.75
C PHE A 10 -14.02 14.09 7.67
N TRP A 11 -14.12 14.85 8.76
CA TRP A 11 -13.01 15.06 9.69
C TRP A 11 -12.50 13.76 10.33
N ARG A 12 -13.38 12.81 10.63
CA ARG A 12 -13.02 11.48 11.18
C ARG A 12 -12.27 10.62 10.17
N THR A 13 -12.76 10.56 8.93
CA THR A 13 -12.12 9.76 7.86
C THR A 13 -10.70 10.27 7.61
N GLU A 14 -10.58 11.58 7.46
CA GLU A 14 -9.29 12.23 7.25
C GLU A 14 -8.35 12.08 8.46
N LYS A 15 -8.85 12.24 9.69
CA LYS A 15 -8.09 11.94 10.92
C LYS A 15 -7.66 10.47 10.98
N GLN A 16 -8.42 9.50 10.48
CA GLN A 16 -7.97 8.11 10.45
C GLN A 16 -6.86 7.88 9.43
N LEU A 17 -6.93 8.54 8.27
CA LEU A 17 -5.96 8.42 7.20
C LEU A 17 -4.63 9.11 7.54
N PHE A 18 -4.71 10.29 8.13
CA PHE A 18 -3.59 11.22 8.31
C PHE A 18 -3.30 11.57 9.78
N GLN A 19 -4.03 10.97 10.73
CA GLN A 19 -3.88 11.13 12.18
C GLN A 19 -4.01 12.60 12.62
N GLY A 20 -3.35 12.96 13.72
CA GLY A 20 -3.35 14.33 14.23
C GLY A 20 -2.76 15.36 13.26
N LYS A 21 -2.03 14.92 12.23
CA LYS A 21 -1.38 15.80 11.26
C LYS A 21 -2.38 16.51 10.35
N PHE A 22 -3.44 15.82 9.91
CA PHE A 22 -4.52 16.45 9.14
C PHE A 22 -5.25 17.54 9.92
N LEU A 23 -5.52 17.29 11.21
CA LEU A 23 -6.14 18.30 12.07
C LEU A 23 -5.23 19.53 12.23
N ARG A 24 -3.90 19.33 12.28
CA ARG A 24 -2.93 20.43 12.28
C ARG A 24 -2.99 21.21 10.98
N PHE A 25 -2.85 20.55 9.83
CA PHE A 25 -2.90 21.19 8.50
C PHE A 25 -4.16 22.05 8.31
N MET A 26 -5.33 21.48 8.56
CA MET A 26 -6.58 22.20 8.36
C MET A 26 -6.78 23.33 9.37
N SER A 27 -6.20 23.23 10.57
CA SER A 27 -6.24 24.30 11.56
C SER A 27 -5.33 25.49 11.22
N GLY A 28 -4.60 25.41 10.11
CA GLY A 28 -3.65 26.43 9.68
C GLY A 28 -2.30 26.32 10.38
N LEU A 29 -1.38 27.21 9.99
CA LEU A 29 0.04 27.17 10.34
C LEU A 29 0.25 27.63 11.79
N LYS A 30 -0.07 26.77 12.76
CA LYS A 30 0.08 27.09 14.19
C LYS A 30 1.54 27.25 14.64
N HIS A 31 2.48 26.75 13.85
CA HIS A 31 3.91 26.80 14.16
C HIS A 31 4.69 27.66 13.16
N LEU A 32 4.00 28.52 12.39
CA LEU A 32 4.67 29.37 11.39
C LEU A 32 5.83 30.15 12.01
N GLY A 33 5.64 30.72 13.19
CA GLY A 33 6.70 31.39 13.94
C GLY A 33 7.93 30.51 14.19
N GLN A 34 7.75 29.22 14.49
CA GLN A 34 8.85 28.26 14.73
C GLN A 34 9.53 27.80 13.43
N VAL A 35 8.77 27.69 12.34
CA VAL A 35 9.33 27.43 11.01
C VAL A 35 10.19 28.62 10.55
N LEU A 36 9.72 29.84 10.79
CA LEU A 36 10.43 31.08 10.41
C LEU A 36 11.66 31.35 11.28
N SER A 37 11.54 31.17 12.61
CA SER A 37 12.58 31.48 13.60
C SER A 37 13.66 30.40 13.76
N HIS A 38 13.43 29.18 13.26
CA HIS A 38 14.28 28.01 13.51
C HIS A 38 14.37 27.56 14.99
N GLU A 39 13.54 28.12 15.88
CA GLU A 39 13.50 27.76 17.29
C GLU A 39 12.46 26.66 17.58
N ILE A 40 12.86 25.62 18.30
CA ILE A 40 11.96 24.53 18.73
C ILE A 40 11.52 24.79 20.17
N ASN A 41 10.42 25.52 20.34
CA ASN A 41 9.77 25.67 21.65
C ASN A 41 8.55 24.74 21.75
N LEU A 42 8.77 23.53 22.27
CA LEU A 42 7.70 22.55 22.50
C LEU A 42 6.61 23.16 23.41
N GLY A 43 5.39 23.28 22.89
CA GLY A 43 4.24 23.77 23.65
C GLY A 43 3.99 25.29 23.62
N HIS A 44 4.86 26.08 22.98
CA HIS A 44 4.64 27.52 22.80
C HIS A 44 3.94 27.80 21.46
N TYR A 45 2.82 28.53 21.50
CA TYR A 45 1.97 28.87 20.36
C TYR A 45 1.71 30.38 20.35
N ASP A 46 2.25 31.09 19.37
CA ASP A 46 1.95 32.52 19.17
C ASP A 46 0.73 32.67 18.25
N THR A 47 -0.37 33.09 18.85
CA THR A 47 -1.65 33.34 18.18
C THR A 47 -1.57 34.52 17.20
N SER A 48 -0.69 35.48 17.43
CA SER A 48 -0.58 36.69 16.61
C SER A 48 0.10 36.43 15.25
N LEU A 49 0.97 35.42 15.18
CA LEU A 49 1.72 35.03 13.99
C LEU A 49 1.06 33.87 13.22
N SER A 50 -0.04 33.32 13.72
CA SER A 50 -0.66 32.09 13.21
C SER A 50 -2.01 32.36 12.57
N LYS A 51 -2.16 32.07 11.26
CA LYS A 51 -3.45 32.12 10.58
C LYS A 51 -4.17 30.77 10.70
N ILE A 52 -5.38 30.78 11.27
CA ILE A 52 -6.27 29.62 11.28
C ILE A 52 -7.01 29.58 9.94
N ASN A 53 -6.83 28.50 9.17
CA ASN A 53 -7.52 28.33 7.88
C ASN A 53 -8.96 27.83 8.08
N PHE A 54 -9.15 26.86 8.98
CA PHE A 54 -10.47 26.31 9.31
C PHE A 54 -10.63 26.07 10.81
N ILE A 55 -11.85 26.25 11.32
CA ILE A 55 -12.21 25.89 12.69
C ILE A 55 -12.36 24.36 12.77
N VAL A 56 -11.28 23.69 13.16
CA VAL A 56 -11.21 22.23 13.25
C VAL A 56 -11.94 21.73 14.51
N PRO A 57 -12.81 20.70 14.41
CA PRO A 57 -13.44 20.12 15.58
C PRO A 57 -12.40 19.60 16.58
N SER A 58 -12.66 19.77 17.87
CA SER A 58 -11.77 19.27 18.92
C SER A 58 -11.63 17.75 18.84
N ARG A 59 -10.50 17.21 19.34
CA ARG A 59 -10.30 15.76 19.40
C ARG A 59 -11.46 15.06 20.10
N ALA A 60 -11.97 15.62 21.20
CA ALA A 60 -13.13 15.07 21.91
C ALA A 60 -14.38 14.93 21.03
N ILE A 61 -14.64 15.86 20.10
CA ILE A 61 -15.77 15.79 19.15
C ILE A 61 -15.54 14.75 18.05
N LEU A 62 -14.27 14.53 17.67
CA LEU A 62 -13.90 13.54 16.67
C LEU A 62 -13.79 12.13 17.25
N ASP A 63 -13.39 12.02 18.52
CA ASP A 63 -13.20 10.80 19.30
C ASP A 63 -14.48 10.36 20.03
N THR A 64 -15.51 11.20 20.05
CA THR A 64 -16.85 10.82 20.54
C THR A 64 -17.40 9.73 19.62
N ASP A 65 -17.71 8.61 20.25
CA ASP A 65 -17.99 7.33 19.61
C ASP A 65 -18.99 7.43 18.47
N ASP A 66 -18.50 7.27 17.24
CA ASP A 66 -19.32 6.71 16.19
C ASP A 66 -19.40 5.21 16.45
N SER A 67 -20.53 4.76 17.00
CA SER A 67 -20.89 3.34 17.11
C SER A 67 -20.79 2.62 15.76
N PHE A 68 -20.76 3.37 14.65
CA PHE A 68 -20.57 2.88 13.30
C PHE A 68 -19.12 2.46 12.95
N LEU A 69 -18.10 2.96 13.66
CA LEU A 69 -16.68 2.70 13.36
C LEU A 69 -15.89 2.04 14.51
N LYS A 70 -16.53 1.79 15.66
CA LYS A 70 -15.97 0.86 16.64
C LYS A 70 -15.88 -0.53 16.00
N ARG A 71 -14.70 -0.87 15.51
CA ARG A 71 -14.23 -2.25 15.67
C ARG A 71 -14.45 -2.58 17.12
N SER A 72 -15.30 -3.56 17.39
CA SER A 72 -15.64 -4.08 18.71
C SER A 72 -14.38 -4.62 19.39
N CYS A 73 -13.48 -3.75 19.81
CA CYS A 73 -12.39 -4.12 20.68
C CYS A 73 -13.03 -4.17 22.07
N LYS A 74 -13.61 -5.34 22.36
CA LYS A 74 -14.03 -5.69 23.71
C LYS A 74 -12.78 -5.61 24.57
N THR A 75 -12.88 -4.86 25.66
CA THR A 75 -11.88 -4.71 26.71
C THR A 75 -11.24 -6.06 27.06
N PRO A 76 -9.94 -6.12 27.37
CA PRO A 76 -9.33 -7.34 27.89
C PRO A 76 -10.08 -7.76 29.16
N GLY A 77 -10.66 -8.96 29.15
CA GLY A 77 -11.51 -9.47 30.22
C GLY A 77 -11.91 -10.91 29.96
N ILE A 78 -12.41 -11.59 31.00
CA ILE A 78 -12.89 -12.96 30.92
C ILE A 78 -14.11 -13.00 29.99
N MET A 79 -14.04 -13.78 28.91
CA MET A 79 -15.14 -13.92 27.95
C MET A 79 -16.20 -14.89 28.48
N ILE A 80 -17.04 -14.42 29.40
CA ILE A 80 -18.15 -15.20 29.97
C ILE A 80 -19.00 -15.90 28.88
N PRO A 81 -19.37 -15.25 27.76
CA PRO A 81 -20.15 -15.92 26.70
C PRO A 81 -19.44 -17.10 26.01
N LEU A 82 -18.11 -17.09 26.00
CA LEU A 82 -17.30 -18.20 25.48
C LEU A 82 -17.31 -19.38 26.45
N ILE A 83 -17.20 -19.09 27.75
CA ILE A 83 -17.27 -20.09 28.82
C ILE A 83 -18.64 -20.75 28.83
N GLU A 84 -19.72 -19.98 28.75
CA GLU A 84 -21.10 -20.49 28.69
C GLU A 84 -21.33 -21.38 27.47
N ASN A 85 -20.84 -20.99 26.29
CA ASN A 85 -20.94 -21.81 25.08
C ASN A 85 -20.13 -23.12 25.17
N ILE A 86 -18.93 -23.08 25.75
CA ILE A 86 -18.12 -24.29 25.98
C ILE A 86 -18.84 -25.20 26.96
N ALA A 87 -19.34 -24.67 28.09
CA ALA A 87 -20.09 -25.45 29.08
C ALA A 87 -21.33 -26.10 28.46
N THR A 88 -22.01 -25.41 27.55
CA THR A 88 -23.19 -25.94 26.83
C THR A 88 -22.80 -27.04 25.83
N LYS A 89 -21.67 -26.90 25.12
CA LYS A 89 -21.17 -27.92 24.18
C LYS A 89 -20.52 -29.12 24.88
N GLN A 90 -19.91 -28.94 26.04
CA GLN A 90 -19.29 -29.99 26.84
C GLN A 90 -20.31 -31.01 27.34
N LYS A 91 -21.57 -30.57 27.58
CA LYS A 91 -22.70 -31.47 27.85
C LYS A 91 -23.01 -32.45 26.70
N ARG A 92 -22.53 -32.17 25.47
CA ARG A 92 -22.76 -33.00 24.28
C ARG A 92 -21.52 -33.76 23.80
N ILE A 93 -20.32 -33.29 24.14
CA ILE A 93 -19.06 -33.82 23.65
C ILE A 93 -18.15 -33.96 24.87
N ASN A 94 -17.98 -35.20 25.36
CA ASN A 94 -17.18 -35.52 26.54
C ASN A 94 -15.66 -35.40 26.25
N MET A 95 -15.22 -34.23 25.81
CA MET A 95 -13.82 -33.93 25.49
C MET A 95 -13.28 -32.81 26.39
N PRO A 96 -12.03 -32.91 26.86
CA PRO A 96 -11.38 -31.84 27.61
C PRO A 96 -11.04 -30.66 26.69
N PHE A 97 -11.36 -29.45 27.15
CA PHE A 97 -10.99 -28.19 26.50
C PHE A 97 -9.83 -27.53 27.27
N LYS A 98 -8.81 -27.04 26.56
CA LYS A 98 -7.78 -26.17 27.13
C LYS A 98 -8.11 -24.72 26.82
N LEU A 99 -8.13 -23.83 27.81
CA LEU A 99 -8.33 -22.39 27.65
C LEU A 99 -6.99 -21.68 27.76
N SER A 100 -6.56 -20.92 26.73
CA SER A 100 -5.39 -20.02 26.82
C SER A 100 -5.83 -18.59 27.13
N ILE A 101 -5.02 -17.88 27.92
CA ILE A 101 -5.24 -16.48 28.36
C ILE A 101 -5.37 -15.49 27.18
N ASP A 102 -4.84 -15.84 26.00
CA ASP A 102 -4.95 -15.04 24.77
C ASP A 102 -5.98 -15.56 23.76
N LEU A 103 -6.78 -16.57 24.13
CA LEU A 103 -7.85 -17.21 23.33
C LEU A 103 -7.37 -17.88 22.03
N LYS A 104 -6.06 -17.96 21.78
CA LYS A 104 -5.52 -18.58 20.56
C LYS A 104 -5.47 -20.10 20.59
N LYS A 105 -5.76 -20.74 21.72
CA LYS A 105 -5.83 -22.19 21.86
C LYS A 105 -7.02 -22.58 22.73
N LEU A 106 -8.23 -22.61 22.14
CA LEU A 106 -9.34 -23.44 22.58
C LEU A 106 -9.45 -24.62 21.62
N ASN A 107 -8.81 -25.73 21.96
CA ASN A 107 -8.92 -26.97 21.19
C ASN A 107 -9.67 -28.02 22.01
N PRO A 108 -10.74 -28.65 21.48
CA PRO A 108 -11.04 -30.02 21.87
C PRO A 108 -9.83 -30.88 21.48
N GLY A 109 -9.56 -31.97 22.18
CA GLY A 109 -8.34 -32.79 22.03
C GLY A 109 -8.11 -33.49 20.67
N GLY A 110 -8.23 -32.81 19.53
CA GLY A 110 -7.96 -33.33 18.19
C GLY A 110 -7.51 -32.24 17.20
N LYS A 111 -6.54 -32.62 16.36
CA LYS A 111 -5.90 -31.95 15.19
C LYS A 111 -5.85 -30.41 15.18
N PHE A 112 -4.62 -29.90 15.20
CA PHE A 112 -4.19 -28.51 15.04
C PHE A 112 -5.04 -27.69 14.05
N GLY A 113 -5.53 -26.51 14.47
CA GLY A 113 -6.30 -25.58 13.64
C GLY A 113 -6.51 -24.21 14.29
N ASP A 114 -6.99 -23.25 13.49
CA ASP A 114 -7.45 -21.94 13.99
C ASP A 114 -8.68 -22.13 14.88
N VAL A 115 -8.74 -21.39 15.98
CA VAL A 115 -9.82 -21.47 16.96
C VAL A 115 -10.88 -20.43 16.64
N ASN A 116 -12.14 -20.85 16.46
CA ASN A 116 -13.25 -19.93 16.33
C ASN A 116 -13.44 -19.18 17.67
N CYS A 117 -13.17 -17.88 17.66
CA CYS A 117 -13.32 -17.01 18.83
C CYS A 117 -14.71 -16.37 18.90
N PHE A 118 -15.71 -16.91 18.20
CA PHE A 118 -17.11 -16.49 18.21
C PHE A 118 -17.29 -14.97 17.96
N GLY A 119 -16.50 -14.42 17.03
CA GLY A 119 -16.55 -13.00 16.68
C GLY A 119 -15.80 -12.05 17.64
N PHE A 120 -15.09 -12.56 18.65
CA PHE A 120 -14.24 -11.77 19.54
C PHE A 120 -12.80 -11.58 19.02
N GLU A 121 -12.53 -12.06 17.82
CA GLU A 121 -11.26 -11.92 17.12
C GLU A 121 -11.22 -10.67 16.23
N ASN A 122 -10.01 -10.25 15.87
CA ASN A 122 -9.84 -9.14 14.91
C ASN A 122 -10.38 -9.52 13.53
N THR A 123 -11.05 -8.59 12.85
CA THR A 123 -11.50 -8.79 11.47
C THR A 123 -10.31 -9.01 10.52
N PRO A 124 -10.39 -9.98 9.59
CA PRO A 124 -11.54 -10.88 9.36
C PRO A 124 -11.67 -11.99 10.42
N THR A 125 -12.91 -12.30 10.84
CA THR A 125 -13.21 -13.36 11.81
C THR A 125 -12.97 -14.77 11.26
N PHE A 126 -12.99 -15.80 12.09
CA PHE A 126 -12.80 -17.20 11.70
C PHE A 126 -13.80 -17.62 10.63
N ASP A 127 -15.08 -17.35 10.87
CA ASP A 127 -16.15 -17.66 9.91
C ASP A 127 -15.94 -16.90 8.59
N GLN A 128 -15.51 -15.63 8.65
CA GLN A 128 -15.16 -14.86 7.46
C GLN A 128 -13.95 -15.45 6.72
N ARG A 129 -12.92 -15.91 7.44
CA ARG A 129 -11.75 -16.58 6.86
C ARG A 129 -12.13 -17.92 6.22
N GLN A 130 -13.04 -18.67 6.83
CA GLN A 130 -13.53 -19.96 6.32
C GLN A 130 -14.42 -19.79 5.10
N ALA A 131 -15.38 -18.86 5.14
CA ALA A 131 -16.22 -18.52 3.99
C ALA A 131 -15.37 -18.00 2.82
N ARG A 132 -14.37 -17.15 3.10
CA ARG A 132 -13.39 -16.71 2.09
C ARG A 132 -12.64 -17.90 1.49
N LEU A 133 -12.16 -18.83 2.33
CA LEU A 133 -11.44 -20.01 1.86
C LEU A 133 -12.32 -20.91 0.97
N GLN A 134 -13.59 -21.13 1.35
CA GLN A 134 -14.54 -21.90 0.54
C GLN A 134 -14.77 -21.24 -0.82
N LYS A 135 -14.96 -19.91 -0.85
CA LYS A 135 -15.10 -19.16 -2.10
C LYS A 135 -13.86 -19.26 -2.98
N GLU A 136 -12.67 -19.15 -2.39
CA GLU A 136 -11.39 -19.32 -3.10
C GLU A 136 -11.28 -20.73 -3.72
N PHE A 137 -11.58 -21.79 -2.95
CA PHE A 137 -11.56 -23.16 -3.46
C PHE A 137 -12.57 -23.39 -4.59
N GLN A 138 -13.78 -22.88 -4.45
CA GLN A 138 -14.80 -23.00 -5.48
C GLN A 138 -14.34 -22.32 -6.78
N CYS A 139 -13.76 -21.11 -6.70
CA CYS A 139 -13.23 -20.41 -7.86
C CYS A 139 -12.10 -21.18 -8.56
N ILE A 140 -11.17 -21.76 -7.78
CA ILE A 140 -10.07 -22.57 -8.33
C ILE A 140 -10.63 -23.81 -9.04
N LYS A 141 -11.61 -24.48 -8.43
CA LYS A 141 -12.25 -25.66 -9.02
C LYS A 141 -12.98 -25.30 -10.32
N SER A 142 -13.73 -24.20 -10.34
CA SER A 142 -14.39 -23.69 -11.56
C SER A 142 -13.38 -23.34 -12.66
N PHE A 143 -12.23 -22.77 -12.30
CA PHE A 143 -11.15 -22.52 -13.27
C PHE A 143 -10.57 -23.81 -13.84
N GLN A 144 -10.31 -24.82 -13.00
CA GLN A 144 -9.82 -26.12 -13.48
C GLN A 144 -10.80 -26.75 -14.46
N THR A 145 -12.09 -26.77 -14.13
CA THR A 145 -13.14 -27.27 -15.03
C THR A 145 -13.23 -26.46 -16.32
N ALA A 146 -13.11 -25.13 -16.26
CA ALA A 146 -13.14 -24.29 -17.46
C ALA A 146 -11.93 -24.54 -18.39
N VAL A 147 -10.75 -24.78 -17.80
CA VAL A 147 -9.53 -25.14 -18.54
C VAL A 147 -9.69 -26.52 -19.19
N GLU A 148 -10.21 -27.51 -18.46
CA GLU A 148 -10.50 -28.84 -18.99
C GLU A 148 -11.52 -28.81 -20.15
N GLN A 149 -12.47 -27.87 -20.09
CA GLN A 149 -13.51 -27.66 -21.10
C GLN A 149 -13.08 -26.70 -22.25
N ASN A 150 -11.81 -26.29 -22.34
CA ASN A 150 -11.30 -25.35 -23.34
C ASN A 150 -12.06 -24.00 -23.43
N SER A 151 -12.68 -23.58 -22.33
CA SER A 151 -13.38 -22.29 -22.25
C SER A 151 -12.42 -21.15 -21.92
N LYS A 152 -12.68 -19.92 -22.41
CA LYS A 152 -11.81 -18.75 -22.18
C LYS A 152 -11.79 -18.37 -20.68
N PRO A 153 -10.67 -18.52 -19.95
CA PRO A 153 -10.68 -18.37 -18.50
C PRO A 153 -10.29 -16.97 -18.02
N SER A 154 -10.39 -15.93 -18.86
CA SER A 154 -9.76 -14.62 -18.59
C SER A 154 -10.22 -13.95 -17.29
N SER A 155 -11.51 -14.03 -16.94
CA SER A 155 -12.04 -13.52 -15.67
C SER A 155 -11.54 -14.30 -14.46
N PHE A 156 -11.44 -15.63 -14.58
CA PHE A 156 -10.93 -16.50 -13.50
C PHE A 156 -9.45 -16.24 -13.19
N ILE A 157 -8.63 -15.93 -14.20
CA ILE A 157 -7.21 -15.62 -14.00
C ILE A 157 -7.06 -14.39 -13.10
N GLN A 158 -7.85 -13.34 -13.33
CA GLN A 158 -7.82 -12.12 -12.49
C GLN A 158 -8.17 -12.44 -11.03
N ASP A 159 -9.23 -13.23 -10.81
CA ASP A 159 -9.68 -13.60 -9.46
C ASP A 159 -8.64 -14.47 -8.74
N ILE A 160 -8.07 -15.47 -9.42
CA ILE A 160 -7.03 -16.33 -8.84
C ILE A 160 -5.78 -15.51 -8.49
N VAL A 161 -5.31 -14.64 -9.40
CA VAL A 161 -4.16 -13.76 -9.11
C VAL A 161 -4.45 -12.87 -7.90
N LYS A 162 -5.67 -12.33 -7.77
CA LYS A 162 -6.09 -11.54 -6.61
C LYS A 162 -6.07 -12.37 -5.32
N PHE A 163 -6.59 -13.59 -5.33
CA PHE A 163 -6.56 -14.48 -4.16
C PHE A 163 -5.13 -14.84 -3.76
N LEU A 164 -4.30 -15.22 -4.73
CA LEU A 164 -2.89 -15.51 -4.53
C LEU A 164 -2.14 -14.30 -3.93
N GLY A 165 -2.40 -13.09 -4.44
CA GLY A 165 -1.83 -11.85 -3.91
C GLY A 165 -2.22 -11.58 -2.45
N LEU A 166 -3.50 -11.78 -2.10
CA LEU A 166 -3.98 -11.65 -0.73
C LEU A 166 -3.36 -12.71 0.20
N ARG A 167 -3.27 -13.97 -0.25
CA ARG A 167 -2.64 -15.06 0.53
C ARG A 167 -1.15 -14.82 0.72
N GLN A 168 -0.47 -14.29 -0.28
CA GLN A 168 0.94 -13.90 -0.16
C GLN A 168 1.12 -12.83 0.93
N LYS A 169 0.25 -11.82 0.97
CA LYS A 169 0.25 -10.76 2.00
C LYS A 169 0.02 -11.36 3.40
N ASP A 170 -0.97 -12.24 3.55
CA ASP A 170 -1.27 -12.91 4.81
C ASP A 170 -0.09 -13.76 5.30
N LEU A 171 0.53 -14.55 4.42
CA LEU A 171 1.68 -15.39 4.73
C LEU A 171 2.92 -14.57 5.11
N LYS A 172 3.19 -13.45 4.44
CA LYS A 172 4.28 -12.54 4.80
C LYS A 172 4.07 -11.91 6.17
N THR A 173 2.84 -11.52 6.48
CA THR A 173 2.46 -11.00 7.81
C THR A 173 2.66 -12.08 8.88
N LEU A 174 2.23 -13.31 8.62
CA LEU A 174 2.42 -14.45 9.51
C LEU A 174 3.92 -14.75 9.72
N ARG A 175 4.72 -14.71 8.64
CA ARG A 175 6.18 -14.89 8.67
C ARG A 175 6.83 -13.91 9.64
N LYS A 176 6.48 -12.62 9.57
CA LYS A 176 7.01 -11.59 10.47
C LYS A 176 6.68 -11.88 11.93
N LYS A 177 5.42 -12.21 12.22
CA LYS A 177 4.98 -12.54 13.58
C LYS A 177 5.73 -13.76 14.14
N ARG A 178 5.88 -14.82 13.32
CA ARG A 178 6.63 -16.02 13.71
C ARG A 178 8.13 -15.77 13.86
N GLN A 179 8.71 -14.94 13.00
CA GLN A 179 10.13 -14.56 13.09
C GLN A 179 10.38 -13.78 14.39
N TYR A 180 9.55 -12.78 14.70
CA TYR A 180 9.63 -12.05 15.96
C TYR A 180 9.49 -12.97 17.18
N ALA A 181 8.54 -13.91 17.15
CA ALA A 181 8.37 -14.90 18.21
C ALA A 181 9.61 -15.81 18.35
N LEU A 182 10.18 -16.27 17.22
CA LEU A 182 11.40 -17.07 17.20
C LEU A 182 12.57 -16.30 17.83
N ASP A 183 12.78 -15.05 17.41
CA ASP A 183 13.89 -14.22 17.87
C ASP A 183 13.79 -13.97 19.38
N LYS A 184 12.57 -13.66 19.88
CA LYS A 184 12.31 -13.50 21.31
C LYS A 184 12.55 -14.81 22.10
N MET A 185 12.03 -15.93 21.60
CA MET A 185 12.24 -17.23 22.27
C MET A 185 13.70 -17.66 22.26
N LYS A 186 14.47 -17.34 21.22
CA LYS A 186 15.92 -17.58 21.18
C LYS A 186 16.66 -16.73 22.20
N GLN A 187 16.30 -15.46 22.34
CA GLN A 187 16.85 -14.58 23.38
C GLN A 187 16.59 -15.15 24.78
N GLU A 188 15.39 -15.66 25.04
CA GLU A 188 15.03 -16.28 26.33
C GLU A 188 15.69 -17.66 26.56
N ALA A 189 15.95 -18.42 25.50
CA ALA A 189 16.54 -19.75 25.57
C ALA A 189 18.08 -19.75 25.69
N GLY A 190 18.72 -18.62 25.38
CA GLY A 190 20.18 -18.47 25.35
C GLY A 190 20.86 -19.20 24.19
N ASP A 191 22.19 -19.15 24.15
CA ASP A 191 22.99 -19.66 23.03
C ASP A 191 22.85 -21.18 22.83
N ARG A 192 22.63 -21.93 23.93
CA ARG A 192 22.36 -23.37 23.91
C ARG A 192 20.86 -23.68 23.89
N TRP A 193 20.10 -22.96 23.08
CA TRP A 193 18.64 -23.13 23.02
C TRP A 193 18.18 -24.56 22.70
N LYS A 194 19.02 -25.36 22.02
CA LYS A 194 18.75 -26.78 21.72
C LYS A 194 18.66 -27.65 22.97
N ASP A 195 19.32 -27.25 24.05
CA ASP A 195 19.30 -27.93 25.35
C ASP A 195 18.24 -27.31 26.29
N SER A 196 17.58 -26.23 25.85
CA SER A 196 16.57 -25.55 26.64
C SER A 196 15.22 -26.27 26.57
N LYS A 197 14.36 -25.98 27.55
CA LYS A 197 12.94 -26.39 27.54
C LYS A 197 12.16 -25.90 26.29
N TYR A 198 12.70 -24.96 25.53
CA TYR A 198 12.08 -24.39 24.34
C TYR A 198 12.49 -25.08 23.03
N ALA A 199 13.41 -26.06 23.06
CA ALA A 199 14.00 -26.68 21.85
C ALA A 199 12.97 -27.19 20.84
N PHE A 200 11.94 -27.90 21.30
CA PHE A 200 10.87 -28.41 20.44
C PHE A 200 10.01 -27.29 19.82
N ILE A 201 9.69 -26.26 20.60
CA ILE A 201 8.88 -25.13 20.12
C ILE A 201 9.70 -24.31 19.11
N LEU A 202 10.95 -24.01 19.42
CA LEU A 202 11.87 -23.30 18.53
C LEU A 202 12.04 -24.04 17.19
N SER A 203 12.25 -25.36 17.24
CA SER A 203 12.33 -26.20 16.02
C SER A 203 11.03 -26.17 15.22
N SER A 204 9.87 -26.29 15.87
CA SER A 204 8.56 -26.21 15.21
C SER A 204 8.33 -24.86 14.54
N VAL A 205 8.70 -23.76 15.21
CA VAL A 205 8.59 -22.40 14.64
C VAL A 205 9.52 -22.24 13.45
N GLN A 206 10.75 -22.77 13.50
CA GLN A 206 11.70 -22.77 12.38
C GLN A 206 11.16 -23.54 11.17
N THR A 207 10.64 -24.76 11.37
CA THR A 207 10.03 -25.55 10.29
C THR A 207 8.87 -24.81 9.65
N SER A 208 7.98 -24.22 10.46
CA SER A 208 6.87 -23.45 9.91
C SER A 208 7.32 -22.20 9.15
N LEU A 209 8.38 -21.52 9.61
CA LEU A 209 8.97 -20.41 8.86
C LEU A 209 9.51 -20.85 7.50
N TYR A 210 10.12 -22.04 7.43
CA TYR A 210 10.57 -22.64 6.17
C TYR A 210 9.39 -22.92 5.24
N GLU A 211 8.33 -23.56 5.74
CA GLU A 211 7.12 -23.85 4.96
C GLU A 211 6.46 -22.57 4.43
N ILE A 212 6.32 -21.54 5.27
CA ILE A 212 5.77 -20.25 4.86
C ILE A 212 6.61 -19.63 3.73
N ARG A 213 7.93 -19.67 3.82
CA ARG A 213 8.83 -19.16 2.76
C ARG A 213 8.63 -19.93 1.47
N ARG A 214 8.59 -21.26 1.52
CA ARG A 214 8.36 -22.12 0.35
C ARG A 214 7.03 -21.81 -0.32
N THR A 215 5.96 -21.69 0.46
CA THR A 215 4.61 -21.37 -0.06
C THR A 215 4.56 -19.98 -0.69
N ILE A 216 5.23 -18.96 -0.10
CA ILE A 216 5.32 -17.63 -0.71
C ILE A 216 6.01 -17.71 -2.08
N THR A 217 7.11 -18.45 -2.20
CA THR A 217 7.82 -18.63 -3.48
C THR A 217 6.95 -19.35 -4.51
N ALA A 218 6.23 -20.40 -4.10
CA ALA A 218 5.30 -21.11 -4.97
C ALA A 218 4.20 -20.17 -5.49
N ILE A 219 3.57 -19.41 -4.60
CA ILE A 219 2.56 -18.41 -4.96
C ILE A 219 3.10 -17.39 -5.98
N GLN A 220 4.32 -16.89 -5.79
CA GLN A 220 4.96 -15.95 -6.71
C GLN A 220 5.16 -16.56 -8.10
N SER A 221 5.65 -17.80 -8.15
CA SER A 221 5.84 -18.54 -9.39
C SER A 221 4.52 -18.75 -10.13
N THR A 222 3.50 -19.29 -9.43
CA THR A 222 2.16 -19.52 -9.99
C THR A 222 1.52 -18.23 -10.48
N THR A 223 1.63 -17.14 -9.72
CA THR A 223 1.10 -15.82 -10.11
C THR A 223 1.74 -15.35 -11.41
N LYS A 224 3.07 -15.49 -11.54
CA LYS A 224 3.79 -15.12 -12.76
C LYS A 224 3.30 -15.93 -13.96
N SER A 225 3.18 -17.25 -13.82
CA SER A 225 2.67 -18.13 -14.87
C SER A 225 1.25 -17.78 -15.29
N LEU A 226 0.35 -17.53 -14.33
CA LEU A 226 -1.04 -17.15 -14.62
C LEU A 226 -1.13 -15.83 -15.38
N LEU A 227 -0.33 -14.83 -15.00
CA LEU A 227 -0.28 -13.56 -15.73
C LEU A 227 0.28 -13.71 -17.14
N GLN A 228 1.29 -14.56 -17.33
CA GLN A 228 1.82 -14.88 -18.66
C GLN A 228 0.77 -15.58 -19.52
N ILE A 229 0.05 -16.55 -18.97
CA ILE A 229 -1.08 -17.22 -19.63
C ILE A 229 -2.16 -16.21 -20.02
N GLY A 230 -2.54 -15.33 -19.08
CA GLY A 230 -3.53 -14.26 -19.33
C GLY A 230 -3.10 -13.32 -20.46
N ALA A 231 -1.82 -12.95 -20.50
CA ALA A 231 -1.26 -12.17 -21.60
C ALA A 231 -1.31 -12.93 -22.94
N CYS A 232 -0.93 -14.21 -22.98
CA CYS A 232 -0.97 -15.03 -24.20
C CYS A 232 -2.39 -15.23 -24.75
N PHE A 233 -3.40 -15.42 -23.89
CA PHE A 233 -4.79 -15.60 -24.35
C PHE A 233 -5.33 -14.40 -25.13
N LEU A 234 -4.93 -13.17 -24.77
CA LEU A 234 -5.29 -11.97 -25.52
C LEU A 234 -4.61 -11.91 -26.89
N TRP A 235 -3.40 -12.41 -27.01
CA TRP A 235 -2.70 -12.46 -28.30
C TRP A 235 -3.37 -13.42 -29.29
N ILE A 236 -4.00 -14.49 -28.80
CA ILE A 236 -4.64 -15.52 -29.63
C ILE A 236 -6.10 -15.18 -29.96
N CYS A 237 -6.81 -14.50 -29.04
CA CYS A 237 -8.28 -14.33 -29.12
C CYS A 237 -8.76 -13.02 -29.77
N ILE A 238 -7.87 -12.11 -30.14
CA ILE A 238 -8.24 -10.89 -30.88
C ILE A 238 -8.40 -11.28 -32.36
N PRO A 239 -9.51 -10.95 -33.05
CA PRO A 239 -9.71 -11.28 -34.46
C PRO A 239 -8.57 -10.74 -35.32
N ARG A 240 -8.04 -11.57 -36.24
CA ARG A 240 -6.95 -11.20 -37.16
C ARG A 240 -7.23 -9.94 -37.98
N THR A 241 -8.48 -9.51 -38.11
CA THR A 241 -8.90 -8.27 -38.77
C THR A 241 -8.51 -6.99 -38.00
N ILE A 242 -8.19 -7.06 -36.70
CA ILE A 242 -7.51 -5.98 -35.95
C ILE A 242 -5.98 -6.16 -35.97
N ILE A 243 -5.51 -7.35 -36.36
CA ILE A 243 -4.10 -7.81 -36.35
C ILE A 243 -3.45 -7.72 -37.75
N CYS A 244 -4.08 -7.05 -38.71
CA CYS A 244 -3.41 -6.63 -39.96
C CYS A 244 -2.64 -5.31 -39.81
N ARG A 245 -2.25 -4.95 -38.59
CA ARG A 245 -0.92 -4.39 -38.36
C ARG A 245 -0.17 -5.44 -37.55
N PRO A 246 0.95 -5.99 -38.05
CA PRO A 246 1.74 -6.88 -37.23
C PRO A 246 2.03 -6.13 -35.94
N PHE A 247 1.68 -6.71 -34.78
CA PHE A 247 2.15 -6.28 -33.46
C PHE A 247 3.68 -6.52 -33.33
N ARG A 248 4.44 -6.34 -34.43
CA ARG A 248 5.87 -6.03 -34.48
C ARG A 248 6.02 -4.70 -33.79
N ALA A 249 6.39 -4.69 -32.51
CA ALA A 249 6.85 -3.49 -31.82
C ALA A 249 5.96 -2.23 -32.04
N THR A 250 4.69 -2.42 -32.38
CA THR A 250 3.79 -1.33 -32.71
C THR A 250 3.04 -1.05 -31.44
N LYS A 251 3.71 -0.18 -30.69
CA LYS A 251 3.15 0.70 -29.69
C LYS A 251 3.09 0.07 -28.28
N LEU A 252 4.25 -0.14 -27.66
CA LEU A 252 4.71 0.86 -26.68
C LEU A 252 4.56 2.28 -27.27
N GLN A 253 3.33 2.76 -27.49
CA GLN A 253 3.11 4.18 -27.66
C GLN A 253 3.16 4.71 -26.25
N VAL A 254 4.38 4.85 -25.76
CA VAL A 254 4.73 6.11 -25.15
C VAL A 254 4.51 7.16 -26.24
N SER A 255 3.24 7.50 -26.50
CA SER A 255 2.94 8.73 -27.17
C SER A 255 3.33 9.78 -26.15
N ASN A 256 4.45 10.43 -26.40
CA ASN A 256 4.83 11.67 -25.77
C ASN A 256 3.79 12.71 -26.18
N TRP A 257 2.59 12.65 -25.61
CA TRP A 257 1.59 13.70 -25.77
C TRP A 257 1.93 14.75 -24.73
N TYR A 258 2.82 15.63 -25.13
CA TYR A 258 3.07 16.84 -24.41
C TYR A 258 1.92 17.79 -24.75
N GLY A 259 0.94 17.92 -23.85
CA GLY A 259 0.08 19.10 -23.87
C GLY A 259 0.97 20.36 -23.80
N GLN A 260 0.46 21.50 -24.25
CA GLN A 260 1.21 22.76 -24.19
C GLN A 260 1.86 22.95 -22.81
N GLY A 261 3.19 22.95 -22.75
CA GLY A 261 3.98 23.10 -21.51
C GLY A 261 4.47 21.81 -20.85
N ASN A 262 4.29 20.63 -21.46
CA ASN A 262 4.74 19.37 -20.88
C ASN A 262 6.17 19.00 -21.38
N ALA A 263 7.16 18.97 -20.48
CA ALA A 263 8.49 18.45 -20.79
C ALA A 263 8.61 16.93 -20.52
N GLU A 264 9.48 16.24 -21.25
CA GLU A 264 9.82 14.84 -20.98
C GLU A 264 10.37 14.67 -19.57
N LYS A 265 9.88 13.68 -18.81
CA LYS A 265 10.38 13.43 -17.46
C LYS A 265 11.89 13.19 -17.48
N ARG A 266 12.63 13.95 -16.66
CA ARG A 266 14.10 13.97 -16.55
C ARG A 266 14.84 14.60 -17.75
N SER A 267 14.16 15.28 -18.67
CA SER A 267 14.85 16.20 -19.60
C SER A 267 15.37 17.43 -18.86
N GLU A 268 16.32 18.15 -19.48
CA GLU A 268 16.80 19.43 -18.96
C GLU A 268 15.65 20.44 -18.79
N GLU A 269 14.74 20.50 -19.76
CA GLU A 269 13.53 21.31 -19.69
C GLU A 269 12.65 20.95 -18.49
N TRP A 270 12.50 19.65 -18.18
CA TRP A 270 11.75 19.20 -17.00
C TRP A 270 12.42 19.62 -15.69
N PHE A 271 13.76 19.58 -15.62
CA PHE A 271 14.49 20.11 -14.47
C PHE A 271 14.31 21.62 -14.33
N ASN A 272 14.36 22.36 -15.44
CA ASN A 272 14.18 23.82 -15.47
C ASN A 272 12.75 24.24 -15.09
N ILE A 273 11.73 23.52 -15.53
CA ILE A 273 10.33 23.77 -15.13
C ILE A 273 10.16 23.53 -13.62
N ARG A 274 10.79 22.48 -13.08
CA ARG A 274 10.66 22.11 -11.66
C ARG A 274 11.52 22.93 -10.71
N SER A 275 12.64 23.50 -11.17
CA SER A 275 13.50 24.33 -10.34
C SER A 275 12.80 25.64 -9.95
N GLY A 276 11.98 26.19 -10.83
CA GLY A 276 11.19 27.40 -10.59
C GLY A 276 9.87 27.18 -9.85
N ALA A 277 9.52 25.95 -9.45
CA ALA A 277 8.25 25.65 -8.80
C ALA A 277 8.34 25.74 -7.26
N MET A 278 7.35 26.38 -6.63
CA MET A 278 7.28 26.42 -5.16
C MET A 278 7.03 25.04 -4.54
N VAL A 279 6.18 24.23 -5.18
CA VAL A 279 5.83 22.89 -4.72
C VAL A 279 5.95 21.91 -5.87
N THR A 280 6.36 20.68 -5.58
CA THR A 280 6.29 19.58 -6.55
C THR A 280 5.41 18.47 -6.00
N GLY A 281 4.88 17.61 -6.88
CA GLY A 281 4.08 16.46 -6.44
C GLY A 281 4.77 15.62 -5.35
N SER A 282 6.10 15.49 -5.42
CA SER A 282 6.90 14.77 -4.43
C SER A 282 7.20 15.55 -3.14
N THR A 283 7.10 16.88 -3.13
CA THR A 283 7.34 17.74 -1.95
C THR A 283 6.07 18.26 -1.31
N VAL A 284 4.90 18.06 -1.94
CA VAL A 284 3.60 18.53 -1.43
C VAL A 284 3.36 18.11 0.02
N TYR A 285 3.72 16.87 0.37
CA TYR A 285 3.53 16.34 1.72
C TYR A 285 4.27 17.15 2.79
N SER A 286 5.49 17.59 2.48
CA SER A 286 6.28 18.45 3.36
C SER A 286 5.85 19.91 3.27
N ALA A 287 5.45 20.39 2.08
CA ALA A 287 4.97 21.75 1.86
C ALA A 287 3.69 22.06 2.65
N ILE A 288 2.85 21.06 2.88
CA ILE A 288 1.62 21.20 3.68
C ILE A 288 1.76 20.75 5.14
N GLU A 289 2.99 20.70 5.66
CA GLU A 289 3.29 20.41 7.08
C GLU A 289 2.79 19.04 7.62
N LEU A 290 2.77 18.01 6.78
CA LEU A 290 2.50 16.65 7.25
C LEU A 290 3.80 15.87 7.54
N ASP A 291 4.95 16.47 7.34
CA ASP A 291 6.26 15.87 7.58
C ASP A 291 6.78 16.21 8.99
N SER A 292 8.10 16.18 9.19
CA SER A 292 8.75 16.69 10.39
C SER A 292 9.04 18.19 10.26
N LEU A 293 9.07 18.91 11.39
CA LEU A 293 9.44 20.33 11.44
C LEU A 293 10.77 20.61 10.72
N LYS A 294 11.74 19.69 10.85
CA LYS A 294 13.04 19.78 10.18
C LYS A 294 12.94 19.67 8.65
N ALA A 295 12.00 18.88 8.14
CA ALA A 295 11.74 18.76 6.70
C ALA A 295 10.97 19.99 6.17
N GLU A 296 10.04 20.52 6.96
CA GLU A 296 9.29 21.75 6.68
C GLU A 296 10.23 22.96 6.59
N GLN A 297 11.06 23.20 7.62
CA GLN A 297 12.08 24.26 7.64
C GLN A 297 13.03 24.16 6.46
N ARG A 298 13.45 22.94 6.10
CA ARG A 298 14.31 22.72 4.93
C ARG A 298 13.60 23.11 3.63
N HIS A 299 12.35 22.68 3.44
CA HIS A 299 11.58 23.03 2.26
C HIS A 299 11.41 24.55 2.13
N TYR A 300 11.07 25.23 3.23
CA TYR A 300 10.97 26.68 3.27
C TYR A 300 12.31 27.37 2.95
N ASP A 301 13.40 26.93 3.57
CA ASP A 301 14.73 27.49 3.32
C ASP A 301 15.18 27.30 1.87
N GLU A 302 14.96 26.12 1.28
CA GLU A 302 15.39 25.80 -0.09
C GLU A 302 14.55 26.50 -1.17
N VAL A 303 13.24 26.65 -0.94
CA VAL A 303 12.32 27.10 -1.98
C VAL A 303 11.88 28.55 -1.81
N ILE A 304 11.70 29.02 -0.57
CA ILE A 304 11.26 30.39 -0.29
C ILE A 304 12.46 31.31 -0.03
N ARG A 305 13.47 30.85 0.72
CA ARG A 305 14.69 31.64 0.99
C ARG A 305 15.81 31.42 -0.04
N GLY A 306 15.62 30.51 -1.00
CA GLY A 306 16.59 30.24 -2.05
C GLY A 306 17.91 29.62 -1.56
N LYS A 307 17.94 28.99 -0.38
CA LYS A 307 19.14 28.29 0.08
C LYS A 307 19.46 27.13 -0.87
N PRO A 308 20.75 26.86 -1.15
CA PRO A 308 21.13 25.77 -2.03
C PRO A 308 20.63 24.44 -1.48
N LYS A 309 20.01 23.63 -2.34
CA LYS A 309 19.52 22.29 -1.99
C LYS A 309 20.68 21.44 -1.54
N LYS A 310 20.50 20.72 -0.42
CA LYS A 310 21.54 19.82 0.07
C LYS A 310 21.77 18.69 -0.95
N ILE A 311 23.02 18.49 -1.32
CA ILE A 311 23.41 17.39 -2.20
C ILE A 311 22.98 16.07 -1.54
N PRO A 312 22.26 15.18 -2.26
CA PRO A 312 21.91 13.87 -1.73
C PRO A 312 23.16 13.11 -1.27
N SER A 313 23.07 12.36 -0.18
CA SER A 313 24.17 11.45 0.19
C SER A 313 24.34 10.36 -0.87
N ASP A 314 25.54 9.78 -0.96
CA ASP A 314 25.84 8.71 -1.92
C ASP A 314 24.83 7.55 -1.87
N GLU A 315 24.37 7.19 -0.67
CA GLU A 315 23.34 6.16 -0.50
C GLU A 315 21.98 6.58 -1.06
N VAL A 316 21.60 7.86 -0.92
CA VAL A 316 20.38 8.39 -1.53
C VAL A 316 20.53 8.41 -3.04
N GLN A 317 21.68 8.88 -3.55
CA GLN A 317 21.96 8.95 -4.97
C GLN A 317 21.89 7.56 -5.62
N LYS A 318 22.56 6.56 -5.05
CA LYS A 318 22.49 5.15 -5.50
C LYS A 318 21.05 4.62 -5.57
N ARG A 319 20.19 5.01 -4.62
CA ARG A 319 18.77 4.62 -4.63
C ARG A 319 17.98 5.33 -5.72
N MET A 320 18.26 6.62 -5.96
CA MET A 320 17.66 7.38 -7.06
C MET A 320 18.06 6.79 -8.42
N ASP A 321 19.34 6.50 -8.62
CA ASP A 321 19.88 5.90 -9.85
C ASP A 321 19.33 4.49 -10.09
N HIS A 322 19.17 3.69 -9.02
CA HIS A 322 18.49 2.39 -9.12
C HIS A 322 17.04 2.57 -9.58
N GLY A 323 16.34 3.55 -9.02
CA GLY A 323 14.96 3.87 -9.39
C GLY A 323 14.84 4.21 -10.88
N THR A 324 15.65 5.17 -11.34
CA THR A 324 15.72 5.62 -12.73
C THR A 324 16.02 4.48 -13.70
N ARG A 325 17.05 3.66 -13.43
CA ARG A 325 17.43 2.55 -14.32
C ARG A 325 16.38 1.45 -14.44
N ASN A 326 15.54 1.27 -13.42
CA ASN A 326 14.57 0.17 -13.39
C ASN A 326 13.13 0.60 -13.72
N GLU A 327 12.86 1.89 -13.85
CA GLU A 327 11.54 2.42 -14.20
C GLU A 327 11.02 1.82 -15.52
N ILE A 328 11.88 1.71 -16.55
CA ILE A 328 11.50 1.10 -17.82
C ILE A 328 11.13 -0.38 -17.68
N ASN A 329 11.80 -1.12 -16.79
CA ASN A 329 11.48 -2.53 -16.53
C ASN A 329 10.14 -2.66 -15.80
N ALA A 330 9.83 -1.73 -14.89
CA ALA A 330 8.54 -1.66 -14.22
C ALA A 330 7.41 -1.35 -15.20
N ILE A 331 7.61 -0.37 -16.09
CA ILE A 331 6.67 -0.04 -17.17
C ILE A 331 6.49 -1.25 -18.09
N ALA A 332 7.58 -1.90 -18.51
CA ALA A 332 7.51 -3.09 -19.35
C ALA A 332 6.71 -4.21 -18.67
N THR A 333 6.89 -4.41 -17.37
CA THR A 333 6.11 -5.39 -16.59
C THR A 333 4.63 -5.02 -16.53
N LEU A 334 4.32 -3.75 -16.25
CA LEU A 334 2.94 -3.26 -16.26
C LEU A 334 2.29 -3.52 -17.62
N VAL A 335 2.92 -3.10 -18.71
CA VAL A 335 2.34 -3.15 -20.07
C VAL A 335 2.27 -4.56 -20.64
N SER A 336 3.28 -5.40 -20.42
CA SER A 336 3.33 -6.74 -21.04
C SER A 336 2.65 -7.83 -20.22
N VAL A 337 2.52 -7.65 -18.90
CA VAL A 337 2.05 -8.70 -17.99
C VAL A 337 0.75 -8.32 -17.30
N VAL A 338 0.68 -7.10 -16.73
CA VAL A 338 -0.45 -6.69 -15.89
C VAL A 338 -1.62 -6.16 -16.74
N LEU A 339 -1.37 -5.23 -17.66
CA LEU A 339 -2.43 -4.62 -18.47
C LEU A 339 -3.22 -5.63 -19.29
N PRO A 340 -2.60 -6.59 -20.00
CA PRO A 340 -3.38 -7.56 -20.75
C PRO A 340 -4.33 -8.30 -19.80
N THR A 341 -3.82 -8.75 -18.65
CA THR A 341 -4.64 -9.54 -17.73
C THR A 341 -5.78 -8.74 -17.09
N PHE A 342 -5.53 -7.52 -16.61
CA PHE A 342 -6.50 -6.76 -15.79
C PHE A 342 -7.21 -5.60 -16.50
N TYR A 343 -6.61 -5.05 -17.55
CA TYR A 343 -7.02 -3.81 -18.21
C TYR A 343 -6.85 -3.93 -19.74
N SER A 344 -7.35 -5.02 -20.31
CA SER A 344 -7.08 -5.42 -21.71
C SER A 344 -7.48 -4.41 -22.78
N THR A 345 -8.40 -3.50 -22.45
CA THR A 345 -8.90 -2.44 -23.34
C THR A 345 -8.18 -1.10 -23.16
N MET A 346 -7.24 -1.01 -22.22
CA MET A 346 -6.54 0.23 -21.90
C MET A 346 -5.12 0.25 -22.46
N THR A 347 -4.60 1.44 -22.72
CA THR A 347 -3.19 1.67 -23.09
C THR A 347 -2.48 2.47 -22.00
N PHE A 348 -1.20 2.18 -21.78
CA PHE A 348 -0.37 3.02 -20.91
C PHE A 348 0.27 4.14 -21.71
N GLN A 349 0.23 5.35 -21.17
CA GLN A 349 0.88 6.52 -21.71
C GLN A 349 1.75 7.18 -20.62
N LYS A 350 3.01 7.50 -20.94
CA LYS A 350 3.82 8.32 -20.02
C LYS A 350 3.28 9.74 -20.02
N GLU A 351 3.25 10.35 -18.85
CA GLU A 351 2.92 11.75 -18.69
C GLU A 351 4.19 12.60 -18.58
N GLY A 352 4.08 13.86 -19.02
CA GLY A 352 5.12 14.87 -18.79
C GLY A 352 4.94 15.54 -17.43
N CYS A 353 5.30 16.82 -17.35
CA CYS A 353 4.94 17.66 -16.21
C CYS A 353 3.67 18.46 -16.46
N TYR A 354 2.87 18.63 -15.41
CA TYR A 354 1.75 19.54 -15.34
C TYR A 354 2.11 20.70 -14.41
N ILE A 355 1.81 21.92 -14.86
CA ILE A 355 2.04 23.14 -14.11
C ILE A 355 0.68 23.63 -13.58
N ILE A 356 0.63 23.91 -12.28
CA ILE A 356 -0.46 24.63 -11.63
C ILE A 356 0.08 26.02 -11.36
N ASP A 357 -0.48 26.99 -12.07
CA ASP A 357 -0.13 28.39 -11.90
C ASP A 357 -1.02 29.06 -10.85
N ASN A 358 -0.45 30.03 -10.14
CA ASN A 358 -1.18 30.95 -9.28
C ASN A 358 -0.79 32.37 -9.69
N GLN A 359 -1.72 33.12 -10.29
CA GLN A 359 -1.50 34.52 -10.71
C GLN A 359 -0.28 34.71 -11.64
N GLY A 360 -0.01 33.74 -12.52
CA GLY A 360 1.12 33.78 -13.47
C GLY A 360 2.43 33.23 -12.91
N GLU A 361 2.49 32.88 -11.63
CA GLU A 361 3.64 32.19 -11.04
C GLU A 361 3.44 30.66 -11.05
N LYS A 362 4.52 29.93 -11.36
CA LYS A 362 4.54 28.46 -11.34
C LYS A 362 4.48 27.96 -9.89
N PHE A 363 3.27 27.80 -9.37
CA PHE A 363 3.06 27.45 -7.97
C PHE A 363 3.39 25.97 -7.70
N CYS A 364 2.81 25.06 -8.48
CA CYS A 364 3.01 23.62 -8.27
C CYS A 364 3.29 22.86 -9.57
N VAL A 365 4.28 21.96 -9.54
CA VAL A 365 4.60 21.09 -10.68
C VAL A 365 4.49 19.61 -10.29
N VAL A 366 3.63 18.88 -10.99
CA VAL A 366 3.41 17.45 -10.76
C VAL A 366 3.78 16.68 -12.02
N SER A 367 4.37 15.50 -11.87
CA SER A 367 4.83 14.69 -13.00
C SER A 367 4.49 13.23 -12.74
N PRO A 368 3.24 12.81 -13.05
CA PRO A 368 2.85 11.41 -12.91
C PRO A 368 3.77 10.50 -13.72
N ASP A 369 4.00 9.27 -13.27
CA ASP A 369 4.83 8.32 -14.04
C ASP A 369 4.11 7.85 -15.32
N GLY A 370 2.78 7.86 -15.32
CA GLY A 370 1.96 7.65 -16.50
C GLY A 370 0.46 7.65 -16.17
N SER A 371 -0.34 7.32 -17.18
CA SER A 371 -1.76 7.04 -17.04
C SER A 371 -2.19 5.85 -17.88
N LEU A 372 -3.26 5.17 -17.46
CA LEU A 372 -3.99 4.22 -18.30
C LEU A 372 -5.15 4.94 -18.98
N ARG A 373 -5.26 4.74 -20.29
CA ARG A 373 -6.18 5.46 -21.15
C ARG A 373 -7.13 4.51 -21.86
N MET A 374 -8.36 4.97 -22.02
CA MET A 374 -9.37 4.34 -22.89
C MET A 374 -9.79 5.40 -23.91
N ASN A 375 -9.67 5.08 -25.21
CA ASN A 375 -9.93 6.04 -26.30
C ASN A 375 -9.17 7.37 -26.12
N ALA A 376 -7.87 7.29 -25.81
CA ALA A 376 -6.97 8.42 -25.51
C ALA A 376 -7.31 9.28 -24.28
N ARG A 377 -8.40 9.00 -23.54
CA ARG A 377 -8.73 9.71 -22.30
C ARG A 377 -8.13 9.00 -21.09
N PRO A 378 -7.49 9.72 -20.15
CA PRO A 378 -6.99 9.12 -18.91
C PRO A 378 -8.17 8.63 -18.07
N VAL A 379 -8.03 7.42 -17.53
CA VAL A 379 -9.01 6.78 -16.65
C VAL A 379 -8.39 6.44 -15.29
N ILE A 380 -7.10 6.10 -15.30
CA ILE A 380 -6.36 5.69 -14.09
C ILE A 380 -4.97 6.37 -14.11
N ALA A 381 -4.59 7.04 -13.03
CA ALA A 381 -3.22 7.53 -12.85
C ALA A 381 -2.27 6.39 -12.47
N VAL A 382 -1.00 6.44 -12.84
CA VAL A 382 -0.02 5.40 -12.52
C VAL A 382 1.20 6.03 -11.87
N GLU A 383 1.55 5.51 -10.69
CA GLU A 383 2.73 5.88 -9.92
C GLU A 383 3.60 4.64 -9.68
N ILE A 384 4.89 4.74 -10.03
CA ILE A 384 5.87 3.65 -10.10
C ILE A 384 7.06 3.94 -9.19
N LYS A 385 7.22 3.13 -8.14
CA LYS A 385 8.42 3.14 -7.30
C LYS A 385 9.26 1.88 -7.48
N CYS A 386 10.46 2.07 -8.01
CA CYS A 386 11.48 1.04 -8.11
C CYS A 386 12.37 1.03 -6.85
N LEU A 387 11.93 0.27 -5.85
CA LEU A 387 12.58 0.15 -4.54
C LEU A 387 13.98 -0.48 -4.69
N SER A 388 14.96 0.09 -3.98
CA SER A 388 16.32 -0.47 -3.89
C SER A 388 16.31 -1.81 -3.14
N PRO A 389 17.17 -2.79 -3.51
CA PRO A 389 17.32 -4.05 -2.82
C PRO A 389 17.57 -3.92 -1.30
N GLN A 390 18.22 -2.84 -0.87
CA GLN A 390 18.46 -2.56 0.55
C GLN A 390 17.16 -2.29 1.34
N ASN A 391 16.10 -1.87 0.65
CA ASN A 391 14.77 -1.63 1.23
C ASN A 391 13.85 -2.88 1.20
N LEU A 392 14.33 -4.05 0.72
CA LEU A 392 13.55 -5.28 0.61
C LEU A 392 12.97 -5.78 1.94
N ASN A 393 13.56 -5.38 3.06
CA ASN A 393 13.07 -5.74 4.40
C ASN A 393 11.79 -4.98 4.78
N SER A 394 11.52 -3.83 4.14
CA SER A 394 10.25 -3.13 4.26
C SER A 394 9.25 -3.69 3.24
N GLU A 395 8.40 -4.62 3.67
CA GLU A 395 7.31 -5.14 2.81
C GLU A 395 6.12 -4.16 2.68
N GLU A 396 6.07 -3.11 3.53
CA GLU A 396 5.01 -2.10 3.53
C GLU A 396 4.69 -1.51 2.15
N PRO A 397 5.67 -1.01 1.38
CA PRO A 397 5.39 -0.36 0.10
C PRO A 397 4.78 -1.30 -0.96
N TYR A 398 4.81 -2.63 -0.79
CA TYR A 398 4.16 -3.55 -1.74
C TYR A 398 2.65 -3.74 -1.47
N TYR A 399 2.19 -3.47 -0.25
CA TYR A 399 0.82 -3.77 0.17
C TYR A 399 0.05 -2.56 0.69
N ARG A 400 0.75 -1.45 0.91
CA ARG A 400 0.20 -0.18 1.33
C ARG A 400 1.01 0.95 0.70
N VAL A 401 0.32 1.94 0.18
CA VAL A 401 0.96 3.19 -0.24
C VAL A 401 1.48 3.90 1.02
N PRO A 402 2.79 4.18 1.13
CA PRO A 402 3.30 4.99 2.24
C PRO A 402 2.60 6.35 2.26
N VAL A 403 2.21 6.83 3.45
CA VAL A 403 1.35 8.03 3.62
C VAL A 403 1.90 9.24 2.85
N ARG A 404 3.22 9.42 2.81
CA ARG A 404 3.87 10.51 2.08
C ARG A 404 3.58 10.54 0.57
N TYR A 405 3.29 9.39 -0.04
CA TYR A 405 2.99 9.28 -1.47
C TYR A 405 1.48 9.39 -1.77
N VAL A 406 0.62 9.30 -0.75
CA VAL A 406 -0.84 9.42 -0.96
C VAL A 406 -1.18 10.78 -1.55
N LEU A 407 -0.62 11.86 -1.00
CA LEU A 407 -0.87 13.20 -1.54
C LEU A 407 -0.25 13.42 -2.92
N GLN A 408 0.92 12.84 -3.17
CA GLN A 408 1.51 12.85 -4.51
C GLN A 408 0.52 12.24 -5.52
N MET A 409 0.01 11.04 -5.23
CA MET A 409 -0.95 10.35 -6.10
C MET A 409 -2.28 11.11 -6.22
N MET A 410 -2.78 11.72 -5.13
CA MET A 410 -4.01 12.52 -5.18
C MET A 410 -3.86 13.74 -6.09
N MET A 411 -2.69 14.40 -6.08
CA MET A 411 -2.39 15.51 -6.99
C MET A 411 -2.33 15.05 -8.44
N GLU A 412 -1.72 13.89 -8.71
CA GLU A 412 -1.70 13.28 -10.04
C GLU A 412 -3.12 12.95 -10.53
N MET A 413 -3.95 12.37 -9.65
CA MET A 413 -5.36 12.08 -9.93
C MET A 413 -6.16 13.34 -10.24
N PHE A 414 -5.99 14.39 -9.44
CA PHE A 414 -6.66 15.68 -9.62
C PHE A 414 -6.32 16.28 -10.99
N LEU A 415 -5.04 16.32 -11.35
CA LEU A 415 -4.57 16.91 -12.62
C LEU A 415 -5.01 16.10 -13.83
N LEU A 416 -4.95 14.77 -13.74
CA LEU A 416 -5.43 13.87 -14.78
C LEU A 416 -6.95 13.78 -14.83
N LYS A 417 -7.67 14.39 -13.87
CA LYS A 417 -9.13 14.33 -13.71
C LYS A 417 -9.66 12.89 -13.64
N VAL A 418 -8.97 12.05 -12.86
CA VAL A 418 -9.32 10.62 -12.67
C VAL A 418 -9.65 10.32 -11.21
N ALA A 419 -10.54 9.34 -11.00
CA ALA A 419 -10.96 8.92 -9.66
C ALA A 419 -10.13 7.76 -9.09
N THR A 420 -9.22 7.17 -9.88
CA THR A 420 -8.44 5.99 -9.49
C THR A 420 -6.96 6.19 -9.83
N ALA A 421 -6.09 5.63 -8.99
CA ALA A 421 -4.66 5.53 -9.26
C ALA A 421 -4.13 4.12 -8.95
N ILE A 422 -3.14 3.68 -9.73
CA ILE A 422 -2.36 2.47 -9.50
C ILE A 422 -1.04 2.85 -8.84
N TRP A 423 -0.76 2.20 -7.71
CA TRP A 423 0.54 2.19 -7.09
C TRP A 423 1.30 0.92 -7.47
N TYR A 424 2.39 1.08 -8.20
CA TYR A 424 3.31 -0.01 -8.52
C TYR A 424 4.59 0.13 -7.71
N ALA A 425 4.87 -0.84 -6.85
CA ALA A 425 6.16 -0.97 -6.17
C ALA A 425 6.88 -2.23 -6.66
N GLY A 426 8.02 -2.04 -7.33
CA GLY A 426 8.86 -3.12 -7.85
C GLY A 426 10.25 -3.08 -7.24
N CYS A 427 10.87 -4.24 -7.04
CA CYS A 427 12.31 -4.34 -6.81
C CYS A 427 12.84 -5.45 -7.70
N ARG A 428 13.86 -5.15 -8.50
CA ARG A 428 14.66 -6.19 -9.15
C ARG A 428 15.71 -6.61 -8.13
N LYS A 429 15.72 -7.89 -7.73
CA LYS A 429 16.92 -8.43 -7.08
C LYS A 429 18.01 -8.46 -8.15
N PRO A 430 19.24 -7.99 -7.88
CA PRO A 430 20.35 -8.26 -8.78
C PRO A 430 20.40 -9.78 -9.00
N LEU A 431 20.53 -10.18 -10.26
CA LEU A 431 20.88 -11.57 -10.58
C LEU A 431 22.21 -11.81 -9.89
N GLN A 432 22.21 -12.65 -8.85
CA GLN A 432 23.45 -13.23 -8.36
C GLN A 432 23.88 -14.19 -9.47
N TYR A 433 24.82 -13.73 -10.30
CA TYR A 433 25.55 -14.60 -11.22
C TYR A 433 26.62 -15.34 -10.46
#